data_AF-A0A0H3J099-F1
#
_entry.id   AF-A0A0H3J099-F1
#
_cell.length_a   1.000
_cell.length_b   1.000
_cell.length_c   1.000
_cell.angle_alpha   90.00
_cell.angle_beta   90.00
_cell.angle_gamma   90.00
#
_symmetry.space_group_name_H-M   'P 1'
#
loop_
_entity.id
_entity.type
_entity.pdbx_description
1 polymer ?
#
loop_
_entity_poly.entity_id
_entity_poly.type
_entity_poly.pdbx_seq_one_letter_code
_entity_poly.pdbx_strand_id
1 'polypeptide(L)'
;MSEIIDLLDDKLKQYNLTFTKKPILIGGMAMEYYGMRKSGKDIDLVICNEDYQLLANTMPEKRKDIYGDLGVVIGPFEIWRSIALLDYNFYKKDAIDVEFAFVVSFR
;
A
#
# COMPACT_ATOMS: atom_id res chain seq x y z
N MET A 1 9.31 -10.38 -14.36
CA MET A 1 8.50 -9.85 -13.24
C MET A 1 7.17 -10.56 -13.18
N SER A 2 6.48 -10.47 -12.05
CA SER A 2 5.02 -10.63 -12.03
C SER A 2 4.41 -9.38 -12.67
N GLU A 3 3.50 -9.55 -13.63
CA GLU A 3 2.78 -8.45 -14.31
C GLU A 3 2.10 -7.49 -13.31
N ILE A 4 1.75 -7.99 -12.12
CA ILE A 4 1.14 -7.21 -11.04
C ILE A 4 2.13 -6.21 -10.42
N ILE A 5 3.41 -6.58 -10.31
CA ILE A 5 4.45 -5.70 -9.78
C ILE A 5 4.80 -4.63 -10.80
N ASP A 6 4.87 -4.97 -12.09
CA ASP A 6 5.07 -3.98 -13.15
C ASP A 6 3.93 -2.95 -13.18
N LEU A 7 2.68 -3.42 -13.06
CA LEU A 7 1.51 -2.54 -12.98
C LEU A 7 1.54 -1.63 -11.75
N LEU A 8 1.98 -2.15 -10.59
CA LEU A 8 2.13 -1.34 -9.39
C LEU A 8 3.18 -0.23 -9.59
N ASP A 9 4.33 -0.55 -10.19
CA ASP A 9 5.40 0.42 -10.46
C ASP A 9 4.91 1.55 -11.38
N ASP A 10 4.24 1.19 -12.47
CA ASP A 10 3.66 2.14 -13.42
C ASP A 10 2.66 3.07 -12.74
N LYS A 11 1.84 2.53 -11.82
CA LYS A 11 0.88 3.33 -11.06
C LYS A 11 1.57 4.26 -10.06
N LEU A 12 2.58 3.80 -9.33
CA LEU A 12 3.33 4.65 -8.41
C LEU A 12 3.99 5.82 -9.16
N LYS A 13 4.61 5.54 -10.31
CA LYS A 13 5.19 6.56 -11.20
C LYS A 13 4.12 7.51 -11.74
N GLN A 14 2.98 7.00 -12.19
CA GLN A 14 1.87 7.83 -12.70
C GLN A 14 1.39 8.87 -11.68
N TYR A 15 1.39 8.52 -10.39
CA TYR A 15 0.94 9.39 -9.30
C TYR A 15 2.08 10.10 -8.56
N ASN A 16 3.31 10.01 -9.06
CA ASN A 16 4.53 10.57 -8.44
C ASN A 16 4.68 10.18 -6.96
N LEU A 17 4.34 8.94 -6.61
CA LEU A 17 4.45 8.41 -5.26
C LEU A 17 5.83 7.81 -5.04
N THR A 18 6.51 8.30 -4.01
CA THR A 18 7.81 7.78 -3.57
C THR A 18 7.79 7.62 -2.05
N PHE A 19 8.48 6.60 -1.56
CA PHE A 19 8.48 6.22 -0.15
C PHE A 19 9.92 6.02 0.34
N THR A 20 10.19 6.42 1.57
CA THR A 20 11.51 6.23 2.18
C THR A 20 11.80 4.76 2.50
N LYS A 21 10.74 3.97 2.73
CA LYS A 21 10.79 2.52 2.86
C LYS A 21 9.86 1.89 1.83
N LYS A 22 10.20 0.69 1.34
CA LYS A 22 9.34 -0.06 0.40
C LYS A 22 7.92 -0.16 0.97
N PRO A 23 6.88 0.27 0.24
CA PRO A 23 5.50 0.09 0.66
C PRO A 23 5.15 -1.40 0.68
N ILE A 24 4.13 -1.77 1.44
CA ILE A 24 3.62 -3.14 1.50
C ILE A 24 2.30 -3.19 0.73
N LEU A 25 2.29 -3.90 -0.39
CA LEU A 25 1.09 -4.22 -1.14
C LEU A 25 0.25 -5.23 -0.37
N ILE A 26 -1.00 -4.86 -0.12
CA ILE A 26 -2.01 -5.72 0.53
C ILE A 26 -3.29 -5.77 -0.31
N GLY A 27 -4.33 -6.39 0.24
CA GLY A 27 -5.67 -6.35 -0.35
C GLY A 27 -5.78 -7.10 -1.69
N GLY A 28 -6.64 -6.60 -2.57
CA GLY A 28 -7.03 -7.32 -3.79
C GLY A 28 -5.87 -7.55 -4.76
N MET A 29 -4.97 -6.58 -4.89
CA MET A 29 -3.81 -6.67 -5.79
C MET A 29 -2.75 -7.65 -5.25
N ALA A 30 -2.54 -7.71 -3.94
CA ALA A 30 -1.71 -8.75 -3.33
C ALA A 30 -2.31 -10.16 -3.54
N MET A 31 -3.63 -10.32 -3.40
CA MET A 31 -4.30 -11.60 -3.69
C MET A 31 -4.13 -12.03 -5.16
N GLU A 32 -4.16 -11.08 -6.09
CA GLU A 32 -3.93 -11.34 -7.52
C GLU A 32 -2.48 -11.73 -7.80
N TYR A 33 -1.51 -11.09 -7.14
CA TYR A 33 -0.11 -11.49 -7.21
C TYR A 33 0.08 -12.98 -6.83
N TYR A 34 -0.66 -13.47 -5.82
CA TYR A 34 -0.64 -14.87 -5.41
C TYR A 34 -1.56 -15.79 -6.25
N GLY A 35 -2.18 -15.28 -7.32
CA GLY A 35 -3.06 -16.05 -8.20
C GLY A 35 -4.38 -16.48 -7.58
N MET A 36 -4.82 -15.83 -6.49
CA MET A 36 -6.03 -16.23 -5.76
C MET A 36 -7.32 -15.72 -6.45
N ARG A 37 -7.34 -14.43 -6.83
CA ARG A 37 -8.45 -13.79 -7.55
C ARG A 37 -7.98 -12.54 -8.28
N LYS A 38 -8.79 -12.01 -9.20
CA LYS A 38 -8.55 -10.69 -9.77
C LYS A 38 -8.76 -9.58 -8.73
N SER A 39 -7.91 -8.56 -8.80
CA SER A 39 -7.98 -7.36 -7.99
C SER A 39 -9.14 -6.46 -8.39
N GLY A 40 -9.52 -5.58 -7.45
CA GLY A 40 -10.48 -4.52 -7.70
C GLY A 40 -9.82 -3.33 -8.43
N LYS A 41 -10.48 -2.17 -8.38
CA LYS A 41 -9.92 -0.93 -8.93
C LYS A 41 -8.92 -0.25 -8.00
N ASP A 42 -9.04 -0.51 -6.70
CA ASP A 42 -8.30 0.15 -5.66
C ASP A 42 -7.00 -0.62 -5.35
N ILE A 43 -5.94 0.13 -5.02
CA ILE A 43 -4.61 -0.39 -4.67
C ILE A 43 -4.34 -0.05 -3.22
N ASP A 44 -4.36 -1.07 -2.37
CA ASP A 44 -4.14 -0.94 -0.94
C ASP A 44 -2.65 -1.07 -0.60
N LEU A 45 -2.09 -0.02 0.01
CA LEU A 45 -0.71 -0.03 0.49
C LEU A 45 -0.66 0.20 2.00
N VAL A 46 0.27 -0.46 2.69
CA VAL A 46 0.70 -0.06 4.03
C VAL A 46 2.09 0.55 3.94
N ILE A 47 2.26 1.73 4.55
CA ILE A 47 3.53 2.49 4.55
C ILE A 47 3.98 2.76 5.97
N CYS A 48 5.27 3.12 6.12
CA CYS A 48 5.78 3.48 7.42
C CYS A 48 5.18 4.80 7.92
N ASN A 49 5.21 5.02 9.24
CA ASN A 49 4.64 6.22 9.84
C ASN A 49 5.31 7.50 9.33
N GLU A 50 6.62 7.48 9.05
CA GLU A 50 7.34 8.65 8.52
C GLU A 50 6.75 9.11 7.17
N ASP A 51 6.56 8.19 6.24
CA ASP A 51 5.97 8.47 4.93
C ASP A 51 4.50 8.91 5.06
N TYR A 52 3.73 8.29 5.98
CA TYR A 52 2.35 8.71 6.25
C TYR A 52 2.28 10.15 6.73
N GLN A 53 3.12 10.55 7.70
CA GLN A 53 3.12 11.92 8.22
C GLN A 53 3.46 12.92 7.11
N LEU A 54 4.41 12.59 6.23
CA LEU A 54 4.75 13.44 5.08
C LEU A 54 3.56 13.65 4.14
N LEU A 55 2.89 12.55 3.75
CA LEU A 55 1.72 12.61 2.88
C LEU A 55 0.56 13.36 3.54
N ALA A 56 0.26 13.05 4.81
CA ALA A 56 -0.82 13.64 5.57
C ALA A 56 -0.65 15.14 5.81
N ASN A 57 0.60 15.62 5.94
CA ASN A 57 0.91 17.04 6.07
C ASN A 57 0.87 17.77 4.73
N THR A 58 1.25 17.10 3.64
CA THR A 58 1.31 17.70 2.29
C THR A 58 -0.07 17.74 1.63
N MET A 59 -0.95 16.78 1.94
CA MET A 59 -2.29 16.64 1.36
C MET A 59 -3.33 16.39 2.47
N PRO A 60 -3.56 17.36 3.38
CA PRO A 60 -4.42 17.18 4.55
C PRO A 60 -5.88 16.87 4.20
N GLU A 61 -6.34 17.28 3.02
CA GLU A 61 -7.69 17.06 2.47
C GLU A 61 -7.90 15.62 1.97
N LYS A 62 -6.81 14.88 1.73
CA LYS A 62 -6.86 13.49 1.25
C LYS A 62 -6.77 12.47 2.38
N ARG A 63 -6.64 12.93 3.62
CA ARG A 63 -6.58 12.06 4.81
C ARG A 63 -7.87 11.28 4.96
N LYS A 64 -7.73 10.03 5.33
CA LYS A 64 -8.81 9.09 5.63
C LYS A 64 -8.57 8.51 7.02
N ASP A 65 -9.63 8.38 7.80
CA ASP A 65 -9.62 7.70 9.09
C ASP A 65 -10.78 6.71 9.08
N ILE A 66 -10.45 5.43 9.21
CA ILE A 66 -11.43 4.37 9.41
C ILE A 66 -11.18 3.78 10.80
N TYR A 67 -11.98 4.19 11.79
CA TYR A 67 -11.93 3.63 13.14
C TYR A 67 -10.52 3.62 13.78
N GLY A 68 -9.69 4.62 13.49
CA GLY A 68 -8.31 4.74 13.98
C GLY A 68 -7.24 4.24 13.01
N ASP A 69 -7.64 3.61 11.91
CA ASP A 69 -6.76 3.33 10.77
C ASP A 69 -6.60 4.57 9.92
N LEU A 70 -5.44 5.20 10.07
CA LEU A 70 -5.10 6.44 9.41
C LEU A 70 -4.49 6.16 8.04
N GLY A 71 -4.96 6.87 7.03
CA GLY A 71 -4.44 6.77 5.67
C GLY A 71 -4.63 8.04 4.85
N VAL A 72 -4.25 7.95 3.58
CA VAL A 72 -4.41 8.99 2.56
C VAL A 72 -4.88 8.34 1.26
N VAL A 73 -5.84 8.94 0.58
CA VAL A 73 -6.34 8.46 -0.72
C VAL A 73 -5.77 9.30 -1.87
N ILE A 74 -5.06 8.67 -2.80
CA ILE A 74 -4.44 9.35 -3.95
C ILE A 74 -4.73 8.56 -5.23
N GLY A 75 -5.69 9.03 -6.03
CA GLY A 75 -6.09 8.30 -7.23
C GLY A 75 -6.66 6.93 -6.88
N PRO A 76 -6.13 5.82 -7.43
CA PRO A 76 -6.56 4.46 -7.07
C PRO A 76 -5.95 3.98 -5.74
N PHE A 77 -5.03 4.72 -5.14
CA PHE A 77 -4.32 4.26 -3.96
C PHE A 77 -5.08 4.59 -2.67
N GLU A 78 -5.31 3.57 -1.85
CA GLU A 78 -5.60 3.72 -0.43
C GLU A 78 -4.33 3.40 0.35
N ILE A 79 -3.66 4.44 0.86
CA ILE A 79 -2.33 4.36 1.46
C ILE A 79 -2.47 4.49 2.98
N TRP A 80 -2.20 3.41 3.68
CA TRP A 80 -2.49 3.26 5.10
C TRP A 80 -1.22 3.30 5.95
N ARG A 81 -1.28 3.99 7.08
CA ARG A 81 -0.31 3.83 8.18
C ARG A 81 -0.55 2.51 8.93
N SER A 82 -1.82 2.16 9.06
CA SER A 82 -2.30 0.93 9.67
C SER A 82 -3.61 0.49 9.03
N ILE A 83 -3.89 -0.81 9.05
CA ILE A 83 -5.20 -1.37 8.71
C ILE A 83 -5.53 -2.47 9.72
N ALA A 84 -6.79 -2.56 10.14
CA ALA A 84 -7.22 -3.39 11.28
C ALA A 84 -6.38 -3.13 12.55
N LEU A 85 -5.92 -1.87 12.74
CA LEU A 85 -5.04 -1.43 13.83
C LEU A 85 -3.64 -2.06 13.82
N LEU A 86 -3.25 -2.74 12.75
CA LEU A 86 -1.94 -3.35 12.57
C LEU A 86 -1.09 -2.45 11.67
N ASP A 87 0.17 -2.24 12.04
CA ASP A 87 1.05 -1.29 11.36
C ASP A 87 1.97 -1.95 10.33
N TYR A 88 2.76 -1.11 9.66
CA TYR A 88 3.81 -1.52 8.73
C TYR A 88 4.72 -2.64 9.26
N ASN A 89 5.15 -2.57 10.52
CA ASN A 89 6.08 -3.55 11.08
C ASN A 89 5.40 -4.89 11.32
N PHE A 90 4.10 -4.89 11.64
CA PHE A 90 3.32 -6.11 11.73
C PHE A 90 3.28 -6.83 10.37
N TYR A 91 2.80 -6.15 9.33
CA TYR A 91 2.63 -6.75 8.00
C TYR A 91 3.95 -7.16 7.35
N LYS A 92 5.03 -6.43 7.61
CA LYS A 92 6.34 -6.71 7.05
C LYS A 92 6.91 -8.07 7.46
N LYS A 93 6.50 -8.62 8.61
CA LYS A 93 7.07 -9.89 9.15
C LYS A 93 6.87 -11.07 8.20
N ASP A 94 5.70 -11.14 7.57
CA ASP A 94 5.30 -12.25 6.70
C ASP A 94 5.26 -11.85 5.22
N ALA A 95 5.70 -10.63 4.90
CA ALA A 95 5.71 -10.12 3.55
C ALA A 95 6.94 -10.61 2.77
N ILE A 96 6.74 -10.95 1.50
CA ILE A 96 7.85 -11.25 0.60
C ILE A 96 8.43 -9.93 0.07
N ASP A 97 9.76 -9.88 -0.07
CA ASP A 97 10.45 -8.74 -0.70
C ASP A 97 10.46 -8.90 -2.22
N VAL A 98 9.88 -7.93 -2.93
CA VAL A 98 9.86 -7.89 -4.40
C VAL A 98 10.29 -6.51 -4.89
N GLU A 99 11.54 -6.41 -5.36
CA GLU A 99 12.08 -5.23 -6.03
C GLU A 99 11.90 -3.93 -5.22
N PHE A 100 10.84 -3.16 -5.48
CA PHE A 100 10.53 -1.87 -4.85
C PHE A 100 9.39 -1.94 -3.82
N ALA A 101 8.74 -3.08 -3.63
CA ALA A 101 7.63 -3.27 -2.70
C ALA A 101 7.79 -4.56 -1.85
N PHE A 102 7.00 -4.65 -0.78
CA PHE A 102 6.72 -5.92 -0.11
C PHE A 102 5.32 -6.38 -0.51
N VAL A 103 5.04 -7.69 -0.50
CA VAL A 103 3.69 -8.22 -0.78
C VAL A 103 3.26 -9.17 0.33
N VAL A 104 2.09 -8.92 0.91
CA VAL A 104 1.47 -9.84 1.87
C VAL A 104 -0.03 -9.93 1.61
N SER A 105 -0.55 -11.15 1.67
CA SER A 105 -1.98 -11.41 1.63
C SER A 105 -2.31 -12.44 2.69
N PHE A 106 -3.33 -12.17 3.49
CA PHE A 106 -3.91 -13.16 4.39
C PHE A 106 -4.86 -14.04 3.57
N ARG A 107 -4.78 -15.35 3.80
CA ARG A 107 -5.71 -16.33 3.25
C ARG A 107 -7.01 -16.33 4.05
#